data_AF-K1Y6J5-F1
#
_entry.id   AF-K1Y6J5-F1
#
_cell.length_a   1.000
_cell.length_b   1.000
_cell.length_c   1.000
_cell.angle_alpha   90.00
_cell.angle_beta   90.00
_cell.angle_gamma   90.00
#
_symmetry.space_group_name_H-M   'P 1'
#
loop_
_entity.id
_entity.type
_entity.pdbx_description
1 polymer ?
#
loop_
_entity_poly.entity_id
_entity_poly.type
_entity_poly.pdbx_seq_one_letter_code
_entity_poly.pdbx_strand_id
1 'polypeptide(L)'
;VAYVLAFSRLPGKALLEGLVNLPLVLPPVVVGYLLLLLFGRAGYLGRVLAFVDIRIIFTLAGAVIASAVVGFPLLVRAIRIGMEGIDTNSLQAARTLGASWWDTLLTITLPLSGRAVLAGMTMMFARSLGEFGATIILAGNIPGVTQTIPLAIYEYTSTPGGDRMALNLCLVSIVLSFTVLLLSEAATRTLRSK
;
A
#
# COMPACT_ATOMS: atom_id res chain seq x y z
N VAL A 1 -8.51 -6.24 -7.85
CA VAL A 1 -7.24 -6.45 -8.59
C VAL A 1 -6.68 -7.85 -8.37
N ALA A 2 -6.30 -8.24 -7.14
CA ALA A 2 -5.71 -9.56 -6.87
C ALA A 2 -6.56 -10.74 -7.39
N TYR A 3 -7.87 -10.72 -7.16
CA TYR A 3 -8.80 -11.75 -7.69
C TYR A 3 -8.73 -11.90 -9.21
N VAL A 4 -8.69 -10.77 -9.94
CA VAL A 4 -8.61 -10.77 -11.40
C VAL A 4 -7.27 -11.36 -11.85
N LEU A 5 -6.19 -10.98 -11.19
CA LEU A 5 -4.84 -11.51 -11.48
C LEU A 5 -4.71 -12.99 -11.10
N ALA A 6 -5.40 -13.49 -10.08
CA ALA A 6 -5.36 -14.89 -9.68
C ALA A 6 -6.20 -15.77 -10.64
N PHE A 7 -7.47 -15.43 -10.86
CA PHE A 7 -8.44 -16.36 -11.46
C PHE A 7 -8.82 -16.06 -12.91
N SER A 8 -8.49 -14.88 -13.46
CA SER A 8 -8.92 -14.51 -14.82
C SER A 8 -7.86 -14.83 -15.89
N ARG A 9 -8.34 -15.21 -17.09
CA ARG A 9 -7.54 -15.42 -18.31
C ARG A 9 -7.73 -14.28 -19.33
N LEU A 10 -7.71 -13.03 -18.86
CA LEU A 10 -7.93 -11.87 -19.72
C LEU A 10 -6.70 -11.61 -20.61
N PRO A 11 -6.87 -11.24 -21.90
CA PRO A 11 -5.76 -10.95 -22.81
C PRO A 11 -4.92 -9.73 -22.37
N GLY A 12 -5.50 -8.81 -21.56
CA GLY A 12 -4.80 -7.66 -20.98
C GLY A 12 -4.18 -7.89 -19.60
N LYS A 13 -4.12 -9.14 -19.11
CA LYS A 13 -3.64 -9.46 -17.75
C LYS A 13 -2.20 -9.01 -17.51
N ALA A 14 -1.31 -9.21 -18.49
CA ALA A 14 0.10 -8.81 -18.38
C ALA A 14 0.25 -7.29 -18.24
N LEU A 15 -0.57 -6.51 -18.94
CA LEU A 15 -0.57 -5.04 -18.83
C LEU A 15 -1.05 -4.60 -17.44
N LEU A 16 -2.14 -5.20 -16.93
CA LEU A 16 -2.64 -4.93 -15.58
C LEU A 16 -1.58 -5.27 -14.52
N GLU A 17 -0.91 -6.41 -14.68
CA GLU A 17 0.18 -6.83 -13.79
C GLU A 17 1.37 -5.85 -13.84
N GLY A 18 1.74 -5.39 -15.04
CA GLY A 18 2.75 -4.35 -15.22
C GLY A 18 2.36 -3.05 -14.52
N LEU A 19 1.14 -2.56 -14.72
CA LEU A 19 0.64 -1.32 -14.10
C LEU A 19 0.61 -1.39 -12.57
N VAL A 20 0.17 -2.53 -12.02
CA VAL A 20 0.12 -2.74 -10.57
C VAL A 20 1.52 -2.80 -9.96
N ASN A 21 2.48 -3.41 -10.65
CA ASN A 21 3.86 -3.53 -10.15
C ASN A 21 4.73 -2.32 -10.47
N LEU A 22 4.28 -1.40 -11.34
CA LEU A 22 5.04 -0.24 -11.79
C LEU A 22 5.60 0.60 -10.62
N PRO A 23 4.82 0.92 -9.56
CA PRO A 23 5.34 1.69 -8.43
C PRO A 23 6.48 1.02 -7.66
N LEU A 24 6.63 -0.31 -7.77
CA LEU A 24 7.71 -1.05 -7.11
C LEU A 24 9.05 -0.91 -7.85
N VAL A 25 9.00 -0.68 -9.17
CA VAL A 25 10.19 -0.59 -10.04
C VAL A 25 10.62 0.87 -10.24
N LEU A 26 9.66 1.79 -10.26
CA LEU A 26 9.96 3.21 -10.43
C LEU A 26 10.63 3.82 -9.19
N PRO A 27 11.55 4.77 -9.36
CA PRO A 27 12.02 5.59 -8.24
C PRO A 27 10.83 6.26 -7.54
N PRO A 28 10.75 6.26 -6.19
CA PRO A 28 9.58 6.81 -5.49
C PRO A 28 9.31 8.29 -5.81
N VAL A 29 10.35 9.06 -6.11
CA VAL A 29 10.24 10.45 -6.55
C VAL A 29 9.45 10.56 -7.87
N VAL A 30 9.65 9.63 -8.82
CA VAL A 30 8.89 9.58 -10.07
C VAL A 30 7.42 9.28 -9.78
N VAL A 31 7.14 8.34 -8.88
CA VAL A 31 5.77 8.03 -8.44
C VAL A 31 5.11 9.26 -7.83
N GLY A 32 5.80 9.94 -6.91
CA GLY A 32 5.33 11.20 -6.30
C GLY A 32 5.06 12.28 -7.34
N TYR A 33 5.94 12.45 -8.33
CA TYR A 33 5.76 13.43 -9.39
C TYR A 33 4.56 13.13 -10.29
N LEU A 34 4.38 11.86 -10.69
CA LEU A 34 3.20 11.45 -11.46
C LEU A 34 1.90 11.67 -10.66
N LEU A 35 1.91 11.39 -9.36
CA LEU A 35 0.78 11.68 -8.49
C LEU A 35 0.53 13.19 -8.36
N LEU A 36 1.58 14.01 -8.25
CA LEU A 36 1.44 15.46 -8.25
C LEU A 36 0.84 15.98 -9.55
N LEU A 37 1.25 15.44 -10.71
CA LEU A 37 0.63 15.80 -12.00
C LEU A 37 -0.85 15.39 -12.07
N LEU A 38 -1.21 14.27 -11.45
CA LEU A 38 -2.57 13.74 -11.46
C LEU A 38 -3.51 14.53 -10.52
N PHE A 39 -3.05 14.81 -9.30
CA PHE A 39 -3.78 15.53 -8.25
C PHE A 39 -3.55 17.05 -8.25
N GLY A 40 -2.68 17.53 -9.15
CA GLY A 40 -2.40 18.94 -9.46
C GLY A 40 -3.65 19.73 -9.76
N ARG A 41 -3.64 21.05 -9.53
CA ARG A 41 -4.75 21.94 -9.94
C ARG A 41 -5.08 21.79 -11.43
N ALA A 42 -4.07 21.59 -12.28
CA ALA A 42 -4.24 21.33 -13.71
C ALA A 42 -4.42 19.83 -14.06
N GLY A 43 -4.23 18.94 -13.08
CA GLY A 43 -4.35 17.49 -13.22
C GLY A 43 -5.80 17.05 -13.44
N TYR A 44 -5.98 15.87 -14.03
CA TYR A 44 -7.32 15.33 -14.28
C TYR A 44 -8.09 15.11 -12.98
N LEU A 45 -7.52 14.41 -12.00
CA LEU A 45 -8.18 14.16 -10.71
C LEU A 45 -8.27 15.43 -9.87
N GLY A 46 -7.25 16.30 -9.91
CA GLY A 46 -7.31 17.56 -9.18
C GLY A 46 -8.44 18.48 -9.66
N ARG A 47 -8.72 18.54 -10.97
CA ARG A 47 -9.88 19.28 -11.52
C ARG A 47 -11.20 18.69 -11.07
N VAL A 48 -11.33 17.36 -11.06
CA VAL A 48 -12.56 16.69 -10.59
C VAL A 48 -12.80 16.95 -9.10
N LEU A 49 -11.75 16.85 -8.28
CA LEU A 49 -11.83 17.09 -6.84
C LEU A 49 -12.08 18.57 -6.50
N ALA A 50 -11.68 19.49 -7.37
CA ALA A 50 -11.95 20.92 -7.18
C ALA A 50 -13.45 21.26 -7.22
N PHE A 51 -14.29 20.48 -7.92
CA PHE A 51 -15.76 20.67 -7.90
C PHE A 51 -16.38 20.45 -6.51
N VAL A 52 -15.68 19.71 -5.64
CA VAL A 52 -16.10 19.41 -4.26
C VAL A 52 -15.16 20.04 -3.22
N ASP A 53 -14.31 20.99 -3.62
CA ASP A 53 -13.30 21.69 -2.81
C ASP A 53 -12.36 20.76 -2.00
N ILE A 54 -12.08 19.56 -2.52
CA ILE A 54 -11.12 18.64 -1.91
C ILE A 54 -9.72 18.90 -2.48
N ARG A 55 -8.73 19.12 -1.60
CA ARG A 55 -7.32 19.31 -1.96
C ARG A 55 -6.49 18.16 -1.42
N ILE A 56 -5.69 17.55 -2.29
CA ILE A 56 -4.83 16.42 -1.93
C ILE A 56 -3.37 16.85 -1.76
N ILE A 57 -2.91 17.79 -2.58
CA ILE A 57 -1.53 18.26 -2.54
C ILE A 57 -1.27 19.03 -1.24
N PHE A 58 -0.12 18.78 -0.62
CA PHE A 58 0.29 19.38 0.65
C PHE A 58 -0.66 19.06 1.82
N THR A 59 -1.32 17.89 1.77
CA THR A 59 -2.21 17.43 2.85
C THR A 59 -1.81 16.05 3.34
N LEU A 60 -2.32 15.68 4.53
CA LEU A 60 -2.18 14.34 5.07
C LEU A 60 -2.81 13.27 4.17
N ALA A 61 -3.91 13.60 3.48
CA ALA A 61 -4.51 12.71 2.49
C ALA A 61 -3.54 12.44 1.31
N GLY A 62 -2.78 13.45 0.88
CA GLY A 62 -1.70 13.29 -0.08
C GLY A 62 -0.63 12.31 0.41
N ALA A 63 -0.18 12.44 1.67
CA ALA A 63 0.79 11.52 2.25
C ALA A 63 0.25 10.07 2.27
N VAL A 64 -1.00 9.89 2.69
CA VAL A 64 -1.67 8.57 2.70
C VAL A 64 -1.75 7.98 1.28
N ILE A 65 -2.10 8.78 0.28
CA ILE A 65 -2.17 8.32 -1.12
C ILE A 65 -0.79 7.92 -1.65
N ALA A 66 0.24 8.74 -1.41
CA ALA A 66 1.61 8.42 -1.81
C ALA A 66 2.07 7.09 -1.21
N SER A 67 1.94 6.93 0.10
CA SER A 67 2.25 5.70 0.81
C SER A 67 1.43 4.50 0.31
N ALA A 68 0.14 4.71 0.04
CA ALA A 68 -0.74 3.66 -0.45
C ALA A 68 -0.31 3.17 -1.83
N VAL A 69 -0.03 4.08 -2.77
CA VAL A 69 0.38 3.72 -4.14
C VAL A 69 1.71 2.96 -4.15
N VAL A 70 2.67 3.36 -3.32
CA VAL A 70 3.97 2.69 -3.23
C VAL A 70 3.87 1.33 -2.54
N GLY A 71 3.00 1.18 -1.53
CA GLY A 71 2.79 -0.08 -0.81
C GLY A 71 1.81 -1.05 -1.48
N PHE A 72 0.94 -0.56 -2.37
CA PHE A 72 -0.11 -1.34 -3.03
C PHE A 72 0.38 -2.59 -3.78
N PRO A 73 1.52 -2.58 -4.50
CA PRO A 73 2.00 -3.77 -5.20
C PRO A 73 2.27 -4.94 -4.26
N LEU A 74 2.78 -4.66 -3.05
CA LEU A 74 3.08 -5.67 -2.04
C LEU A 74 1.81 -6.31 -1.49
N LEU A 75 0.78 -5.49 -1.22
CA LEU A 75 -0.54 -5.96 -0.79
C LEU A 75 -1.15 -6.90 -1.86
N VAL A 76 -1.19 -6.46 -3.11
CA VAL A 76 -1.79 -7.23 -4.20
C VAL A 76 -1.05 -8.55 -4.42
N ARG A 77 0.28 -8.53 -4.37
CA ARG A 77 1.11 -9.72 -4.55
C ARG A 77 0.85 -10.77 -3.46
N ALA A 78 0.81 -10.36 -2.19
CA ALA A 78 0.53 -11.27 -1.08
C ALA A 78 -0.86 -11.89 -1.21
N ILE A 79 -1.90 -11.08 -1.47
CA ILE A 79 -3.28 -11.57 -1.65
C ILE A 79 -3.37 -12.54 -2.82
N ARG A 80 -2.73 -12.21 -3.95
CA ARG A 80 -2.73 -13.06 -5.16
C ARG A 80 -2.14 -14.43 -4.86
N ILE A 81 -0.99 -14.50 -4.19
CA ILE A 81 -0.35 -15.77 -3.82
C ILE A 81 -1.29 -16.61 -2.93
N GLY A 82 -1.99 -15.97 -1.99
CA GLY A 82 -3.00 -16.66 -1.17
C GLY A 82 -4.17 -17.19 -1.98
N MET A 83 -4.69 -16.40 -2.91
CA MET A 83 -5.79 -16.79 -3.79
C MET A 83 -5.40 -17.91 -4.75
N GLU A 84 -4.18 -17.88 -5.30
CA GLU A 84 -3.66 -18.92 -6.19
C GLU A 84 -3.47 -20.28 -5.47
N GLY A 85 -3.34 -20.26 -4.13
CA GLY A 85 -3.30 -21.47 -3.30
C GLY A 85 -4.66 -22.10 -2.99
N ILE A 86 -5.78 -21.50 -3.40
CA ILE A 86 -7.12 -22.05 -3.17
C ILE A 86 -7.37 -23.22 -4.12
N ASP A 87 -7.84 -24.34 -3.56
CA ASP A 87 -8.24 -25.52 -4.34
C ASP A 87 -9.35 -25.17 -5.34
N THR A 88 -9.11 -25.46 -6.61
CA THR A 88 -10.03 -25.15 -7.69
C THR A 88 -11.27 -26.03 -7.68
N ASN A 89 -11.21 -27.23 -7.09
CA ASN A 89 -12.38 -28.11 -6.98
C ASN A 89 -13.45 -27.50 -6.07
N SER A 90 -13.04 -26.89 -4.96
CA SER A 90 -13.94 -26.16 -4.06
C SER A 90 -14.70 -25.03 -4.79
N LEU A 91 -14.02 -24.30 -5.67
CA LEU A 91 -14.63 -23.24 -6.50
C LEU A 91 -15.56 -23.80 -7.57
N GLN A 92 -15.23 -24.95 -8.17
CA GLN A 92 -16.08 -25.62 -9.15
C GLN A 92 -17.34 -26.21 -8.50
N ALA A 93 -17.22 -26.83 -7.33
CA ALA A 93 -18.34 -27.36 -6.56
C ALA A 93 -19.35 -26.27 -6.20
N ALA A 94 -18.88 -25.10 -5.75
CA ALA A 94 -19.73 -23.95 -5.48
C ALA A 94 -20.54 -23.52 -6.71
N ARG A 95 -19.91 -23.48 -7.89
CA ARG A 95 -20.59 -23.16 -9.16
C ARG A 95 -21.65 -24.21 -9.54
N THR A 96 -21.37 -25.49 -9.32
CA THR A 96 -22.34 -26.57 -9.57
C THR A 96 -23.54 -26.48 -8.63
N LEU A 97 -23.35 -26.01 -7.39
CA LEU A 97 -24.42 -25.72 -6.44
C LEU A 97 -25.20 -24.43 -6.76
N GLY A 98 -24.87 -23.74 -7.87
CA GLY A 98 -25.53 -22.51 -8.29
C GLY A 98 -25.07 -21.26 -7.53
N ALA A 99 -23.96 -21.33 -6.79
CA ALA A 99 -23.44 -20.18 -6.06
C ALA A 99 -23.07 -19.05 -7.04
N SER A 100 -23.57 -17.84 -6.74
CA SER A 100 -23.22 -16.66 -7.52
C SER A 100 -21.74 -16.29 -7.34
N TRP A 101 -21.24 -15.40 -8.20
CA TRP A 101 -19.87 -14.89 -8.07
C TRP A 101 -19.62 -14.21 -6.72
N TRP A 102 -20.57 -13.40 -6.24
CA TRP A 102 -20.48 -12.70 -4.96
C TRP A 102 -20.52 -13.66 -3.77
N ASP A 103 -21.35 -14.70 -3.86
CA ASP A 103 -21.40 -15.75 -2.85
C ASP A 103 -20.04 -16.44 -2.74
N THR A 104 -19.53 -17.00 -3.85
CA THR A 104 -18.22 -17.68 -3.90
C THR A 104 -17.07 -16.78 -3.42
N LEU A 105 -17.14 -15.48 -3.72
CA LEU A 105 -16.14 -14.51 -3.27
C LEU A 105 -16.17 -14.35 -1.74
N LEU A 106 -17.36 -14.15 -1.16
CA LEU A 106 -17.54 -13.83 0.26
C LEU A 106 -17.47 -15.07 1.17
N THR A 107 -17.91 -16.23 0.70
CA THR A 107 -18.01 -17.46 1.52
C THR A 107 -16.79 -18.38 1.38
N ILE A 108 -16.08 -18.34 0.25
CA ILE A 108 -14.94 -19.23 -0.01
C ILE A 108 -13.66 -18.42 -0.20
N THR A 109 -13.63 -17.53 -1.20
CA THR A 109 -12.37 -16.93 -1.64
C THR A 109 -11.77 -15.99 -0.60
N LEU A 110 -12.58 -15.06 -0.07
CA LEU A 110 -12.14 -14.05 0.89
C LEU A 110 -11.77 -14.67 2.25
N PRO A 111 -12.57 -15.61 2.83
CA PRO A 111 -12.20 -16.29 4.08
C PRO A 111 -10.92 -17.10 3.95
N LEU A 112 -10.77 -17.90 2.88
CA LEU A 112 -9.55 -18.69 2.65
C LEU A 112 -8.33 -17.82 2.36
N SER A 113 -8.51 -16.66 1.73
CA SER A 113 -7.44 -15.68 1.48
C SER A 113 -7.16 -14.76 2.67
N GLY A 114 -7.94 -14.82 3.75
CA GLY A 114 -7.86 -13.84 4.85
C GLY A 114 -6.47 -13.71 5.46
N ARG A 115 -5.73 -14.83 5.58
CA ARG A 115 -4.33 -14.81 6.04
C ARG A 115 -3.40 -14.06 5.09
N ALA A 116 -3.59 -14.25 3.78
CA ALA A 116 -2.80 -13.58 2.75
C ALA A 116 -3.13 -12.08 2.67
N VAL A 117 -4.39 -11.71 2.93
CA VAL A 117 -4.80 -10.30 3.08
C VAL A 117 -4.07 -9.64 4.24
N LEU A 118 -4.06 -10.27 5.41
CA LEU A 118 -3.35 -9.73 6.57
C LEU A 118 -1.84 -9.62 6.34
N ALA A 119 -1.22 -10.66 5.78
CA ALA A 119 0.19 -10.61 5.41
C ALA A 119 0.49 -9.46 4.42
N GLY A 120 -0.38 -9.26 3.43
CA GLY A 120 -0.27 -8.16 2.48
C GLY A 120 -0.44 -6.79 3.11
N MET A 121 -1.39 -6.64 4.04
CA MET A 121 -1.60 -5.41 4.80
C MET A 121 -0.36 -5.04 5.61
N THR A 122 0.29 -6.03 6.24
CA THR A 122 1.55 -5.81 6.94
C THR A 122 2.66 -5.39 5.99
N MET A 123 2.86 -6.08 4.88
CA MET A 123 3.93 -5.72 3.93
C MET A 123 3.73 -4.30 3.41
N MET A 124 2.49 -3.92 3.09
CA MET A 124 2.13 -2.57 2.68
C MET A 124 2.41 -1.56 3.79
N PHE A 125 2.03 -1.85 5.03
CA PHE A 125 2.29 -0.99 6.17
C PHE A 125 3.80 -0.81 6.42
N ALA A 126 4.56 -1.91 6.46
CA ALA A 126 6.01 -1.89 6.62
C ALA A 126 6.68 -1.06 5.51
N ARG A 127 6.22 -1.19 4.26
CA ARG A 127 6.72 -0.37 3.16
C ARG A 127 6.39 1.10 3.31
N SER A 128 5.20 1.43 3.85
CA SER A 128 4.76 2.81 4.04
C SER A 128 5.56 3.55 5.12
N LEU A 129 6.03 2.87 6.17
CA LEU A 129 6.84 3.46 7.24
C LEU A 129 8.16 4.06 6.72
N GLY A 130 8.77 3.39 5.74
CA GLY A 130 10.01 3.85 5.10
C GLY A 130 9.77 4.77 3.90
N GLU A 131 8.53 5.18 3.62
CA GLU A 131 8.26 5.99 2.44
C GLU A 131 8.65 7.45 2.66
N PHE A 132 9.41 7.98 1.69
CA PHE A 132 10.00 9.31 1.72
C PHE A 132 9.78 10.04 0.39
N GLY A 133 10.23 9.43 -0.72
CA GLY A 133 10.34 10.12 -2.00
C GLY A 133 9.01 10.45 -2.66
N ALA A 134 8.01 9.56 -2.58
CA ALA A 134 6.68 9.89 -3.11
C ALA A 134 5.97 10.93 -2.23
N THR A 135 6.13 10.79 -0.91
CA THR A 135 5.48 11.64 0.10
C THR A 135 6.00 13.08 0.06
N ILE A 136 7.32 13.30 0.00
CA ILE A 136 7.87 14.66 -0.03
C ILE A 136 7.39 15.45 -1.26
N ILE A 137 7.22 14.78 -2.40
CA ILE A 137 6.76 15.43 -3.63
C ILE A 137 5.27 15.76 -3.56
N LEU A 138 4.41 14.83 -3.11
CA LEU A 138 2.96 15.02 -3.13
C LEU A 138 2.43 15.82 -1.92
N ALA A 139 2.97 15.56 -0.73
CA ALA A 139 2.49 16.10 0.54
C ALA A 139 3.42 17.17 1.13
N GLY A 140 4.63 17.34 0.58
CA GLY A 140 5.62 18.25 1.13
C GLY A 140 6.17 17.78 2.48
N ASN A 141 7.03 18.61 3.06
CA ASN A 141 7.52 18.46 4.43
C ASN A 141 7.02 19.64 5.26
N ILE A 142 5.78 19.56 5.75
CA ILE A 142 5.16 20.61 6.57
C ILE A 142 5.16 20.15 8.03
N PRO A 143 5.96 20.77 8.92
CA PRO A 143 6.01 20.41 10.33
C PRO A 143 4.63 20.44 10.98
N GLY A 144 4.30 19.41 11.74
CA GLY A 144 3.01 19.26 12.42
C GLY A 144 1.82 18.91 11.54
N VAL A 145 1.97 18.79 10.21
CA VAL A 145 0.87 18.48 9.29
C VAL A 145 1.17 17.28 8.40
N THR A 146 2.26 17.31 7.63
CA THR A 146 2.61 16.25 6.66
C THR A 146 4.00 15.66 6.87
N GLN A 147 4.77 16.22 7.80
CA GLN A 147 6.10 15.73 8.16
C GLN A 147 6.02 14.31 8.75
N THR A 148 6.59 13.34 8.03
CA THR A 148 6.74 11.96 8.48
C THR A 148 8.10 11.76 9.17
N ILE A 149 8.28 10.64 9.87
CA ILE A 149 9.54 10.31 10.54
C ILE A 149 10.74 10.36 9.55
N PRO A 150 10.67 9.76 8.34
CA PRO A 150 11.75 9.89 7.37
C PRO A 150 12.05 11.33 6.94
N LEU A 151 11.01 12.16 6.79
CA LEU A 151 11.17 13.58 6.41
C LEU A 151 11.84 14.38 7.53
N ALA A 152 11.42 14.16 8.79
CA ALA A 152 12.03 14.79 9.94
C ALA A 152 13.50 14.40 10.09
N ILE A 153 13.83 13.11 9.95
CA ILE A 153 15.23 12.64 9.99
C ILE A 153 16.06 13.36 8.92
N TYR A 154 15.58 13.38 7.66
CA TYR A 154 16.28 14.05 6.56
C TYR A 154 16.52 15.54 6.85
N GLU A 155 15.52 16.25 7.37
CA GLU A 155 15.63 17.66 7.73
C GLU A 155 16.63 17.91 8.86
N TYR A 156 16.60 17.10 9.93
CA TYR A 156 17.55 17.23 11.04
C TYR A 156 18.99 16.90 10.62
N THR A 157 19.19 15.91 9.75
CA THR A 157 20.54 15.62 9.21
C THR A 157 21.09 16.72 8.31
N SER A 158 20.20 17.55 7.73
CA SER A 158 20.59 18.68 6.90
C SER A 158 20.78 19.98 7.70
N THR A 159 20.46 19.96 9.00
CA THR A 159 20.52 21.13 9.89
C THR A 159 21.77 21.06 10.76
N PRO A 160 22.62 22.10 10.80
CA PRO A 160 23.78 22.12 11.69
C PRO A 160 23.40 21.89 13.16
N GLY A 161 24.00 20.88 13.80
CA GLY A 161 23.70 20.50 15.18
C GLY A 161 22.45 19.62 15.37
N GLY A 162 21.81 19.18 14.28
CA GLY A 162 20.62 18.32 14.31
C GLY A 162 20.89 16.82 14.54
N ASP A 163 22.15 16.39 14.51
CA ASP A 163 22.55 14.97 14.56
C ASP A 163 21.94 14.21 15.74
N ARG A 164 21.90 14.83 16.92
CA ARG A 164 21.32 14.21 18.11
C ARG A 164 19.82 13.96 17.97
N MET A 165 19.09 14.89 17.37
CA MET A 165 17.65 14.71 17.12
C MET A 165 17.40 13.69 16.01
N ALA A 166 18.21 13.71 14.95
CA ALA A 166 18.16 12.70 13.90
C ALA A 166 18.38 11.29 14.46
N LEU A 167 19.40 11.10 15.30
CA LEU A 167 19.69 9.82 15.97
C LEU A 167 18.52 9.35 16.84
N ASN A 168 17.93 10.24 17.65
CA ASN A 168 16.78 9.89 18.48
C ASN A 168 15.59 9.43 17.64
N LEU A 169 15.29 10.13 16.53
CA LEU A 169 14.22 9.73 15.63
C LEU A 169 14.52 8.44 14.88
N CYS A 170 15.78 8.19 14.50
CA CYS A 170 16.22 6.91 13.95
C CYS A 170 15.94 5.76 14.92
N LEU A 171 16.30 5.91 16.21
CA LEU A 171 16.04 4.90 17.23
C LEU A 171 14.53 4.65 17.40
N VAL A 172 13.73 5.71 17.48
CA VAL A 172 12.26 5.60 17.55
C VAL A 172 11.72 4.87 16.32
N SER A 173 12.19 5.21 15.11
CA SER A 173 11.79 4.56 13.86
C SER A 173 12.13 3.07 13.84
N ILE A 174 13.33 2.69 14.30
CA ILE A 174 13.78 1.30 14.38
C ILE A 174 12.90 0.52 15.37
N VAL A 175 12.70 1.05 16.58
CA VAL A 175 11.88 0.38 17.61
C VAL A 175 10.45 0.23 17.11
N LEU A 176 9.84 1.29 16.58
CA LEU A 176 8.47 1.26 16.06
C LEU A 176 8.33 0.24 14.93
N SER A 177 9.23 0.27 13.95
CA SER A 177 9.20 -0.65 12.80
C SER A 177 9.36 -2.10 13.27
N PHE A 178 10.28 -2.37 14.19
CA PHE A 178 10.51 -3.69 14.74
C PHE A 178 9.31 -4.20 15.55
N THR A 179 8.72 -3.36 16.40
CA THR A 179 7.51 -3.70 17.16
C THR A 179 6.35 -4.04 16.23
N VAL A 180 6.12 -3.27 15.17
CA VAL A 180 5.02 -3.56 14.24
C VAL A 180 5.28 -4.85 13.45
N LEU A 181 6.51 -5.09 13.02
CA LEU A 181 6.87 -6.35 12.36
C LEU A 181 6.62 -7.55 13.28
N LEU A 182 7.04 -7.48 14.54
CA LEU A 182 6.80 -8.54 15.53
C LEU A 182 5.31 -8.78 15.79
N LEU A 183 4.54 -7.71 15.99
CA LEU A 183 3.09 -7.81 16.21
C LEU A 183 2.38 -8.43 15.02
N SER A 184 2.78 -8.06 13.80
CA SER A 184 2.24 -8.69 12.60
C SER A 184 2.59 -10.16 12.51
N GLU A 185 3.84 -10.53 12.78
CA GLU A 185 4.24 -11.94 12.74
C GLU A 185 3.45 -12.76 13.76
N ALA A 186 3.27 -12.23 14.97
CA ALA A 186 2.46 -12.85 16.02
C ALA A 186 0.99 -13.00 15.61
N ALA A 187 0.39 -11.97 15.01
CA ALA A 187 -0.98 -12.02 14.49
C ALA A 187 -1.13 -13.10 13.40
N THR A 188 -0.15 -13.17 12.48
CA THR A 188 -0.13 -14.17 11.40
C THR A 188 0.03 -15.60 11.94
N ARG A 189 0.88 -15.80 12.96
CA ARG A 189 1.08 -17.10 13.61
C ARG A 189 -0.16 -17.57 14.38
N THR A 190 -0.85 -16.68 15.08
CA THR A 190 -2.08 -17.01 15.80
C THR A 190 -3.15 -17.53 14.84
N LEU A 191 -3.22 -16.95 13.65
CA LEU A 191 -4.13 -17.41 12.60
C LEU A 191 -3.74 -18.75 11.99
N ARG A 192 -2.46 -19.15 12.02
CA ARG A 192 -1.97 -20.47 11.55
C ARG A 192 -2.38 -21.62 12.47
N SER A 193 -2.64 -21.33 13.75
CA SER A 193 -3.02 -22.30 14.79
C SER A 193 -4.53 -22.62 14.82
N LYS A 194 -5.36 -21.88 14.08
CA LYS A 194 -6.78 -22.18 13.86
C LYS A 194 -6.98 -22.78 12.49
#